data_AF-Q16Y02-F1
#
_entry.id   AF-Q16Y02-F1
#
_cell.length_a   1.000
_cell.length_b   1.000
_cell.length_c   1.000
_cell.angle_alpha   90.00
_cell.angle_beta   90.00
_cell.angle_gamma   90.00
#
_symmetry.space_group_name_H-M   'P 1'
#
loop_
_entity.id
_entity.type
_entity.pdbx_description
1 polymer ?
#
loop_
_entity_poly.entity_id
_entity_poly.type
_entity_poly.pdbx_seq_one_letter_code
_entity_poly.pdbx_strand_id
1 'polypeptide(L)'
;MLLSNEVDVVFFKNIRSAHTIQVVVQDQDTRCLFLHERPIENFLVLLSRPFTDLAWVLIASVAVLCLVLGHFYVKYFPRNLLLMAFFGIPLPCHRLARSERIVLLMLNLLLLILSSAYITKMLEIMYSVKYKPHIQTIREFGQSGMVVYSVYAAEREQIQNVYPSWRLADVVSSETIPEDSAMPIRCVVVELYLQSRFNLDPHTEMRKFYVVREPLFWDAITHSFAKSNPLVERFVQVWDRLYEAGIVQRLVREFKNENRDERNVFVDSLLQFNDLILMWWILAYGFGASAKVQVKPAKYHE
;
A
#
# COMPACT_ATOMS: atom_id res chain seq x y z
N MET A 1 9.11 37.66 -18.06
CA MET A 1 10.47 37.13 -18.23
C MET A 1 10.76 36.72 -19.67
N LEU A 2 10.31 35.57 -20.20
CA LEU A 2 10.52 35.23 -21.63
C LEU A 2 9.79 36.17 -22.60
N LEU A 3 8.59 36.63 -22.22
CA LEU A 3 7.81 37.62 -22.98
C LEU A 3 8.35 39.05 -22.88
N SER A 4 9.20 39.33 -21.88
CA SER A 4 9.81 40.64 -21.62
C SER A 4 11.27 40.71 -22.07
N ASN A 5 11.78 39.70 -22.78
CA ASN A 5 13.19 39.56 -23.18
C ASN A 5 14.21 39.61 -22.02
N GLU A 6 13.78 39.32 -20.80
CA GLU A 6 14.70 39.21 -19.64
C GLU A 6 15.36 37.83 -19.56
N VAL A 7 14.76 36.84 -20.21
CA VAL A 7 15.23 35.45 -20.24
C VAL A 7 15.13 34.94 -21.68
N ASP A 8 16.25 34.51 -22.24
CA ASP A 8 16.34 34.09 -23.65
C ASP A 8 15.89 32.64 -23.90
N VAL A 9 16.01 31.80 -22.87
CA VAL A 9 15.74 30.34 -22.94
C VAL A 9 15.19 29.85 -21.60
N VAL A 10 14.17 29.00 -21.66
CA VAL A 10 13.71 28.19 -20.53
C VAL A 10 13.75 26.73 -20.92
N PHE A 11 14.57 25.96 -20.19
CA PHE A 11 14.69 24.53 -20.41
C PHE A 11 13.56 23.75 -19.71
N PHE A 12 13.16 22.61 -20.30
CA PHE A 12 12.22 21.64 -19.72
C PHE A 12 10.81 22.18 -19.41
N LYS A 13 10.42 23.29 -20.05
CA LYS A 13 9.10 23.90 -19.88
C LYS A 13 8.47 24.20 -21.23
N ASN A 14 7.22 23.78 -21.38
CA ASN A 14 6.40 24.13 -22.53
C ASN A 14 5.75 25.50 -22.30
N ILE A 15 6.19 26.52 -23.03
CA ILE A 15 5.60 27.86 -23.01
C ILE A 15 5.05 28.14 -24.41
N ARG A 16 3.71 28.12 -24.53
CA ARG A 16 3.01 28.46 -25.77
C ARG A 16 2.77 29.97 -25.81
N SER A 17 3.42 30.65 -26.74
CA SER A 17 3.24 32.07 -27.01
C SER A 17 3.59 32.39 -28.47
N ALA A 18 3.01 33.45 -29.02
CA ALA A 18 3.36 33.95 -30.35
C ALA A 18 4.84 34.37 -30.49
N HIS A 19 5.50 34.63 -29.36
CA HIS A 19 6.89 35.12 -29.29
C HIS A 19 7.91 34.04 -28.92
N THR A 20 7.49 32.78 -28.78
CA THR A 20 8.38 31.67 -28.41
C THR A 20 8.46 30.60 -29.49
N ILE A 21 9.63 29.97 -29.61
CA ILE A 21 9.87 28.77 -30.41
C ILE A 21 10.03 27.60 -29.45
N GLN A 22 9.36 26.49 -29.76
CA GLN A 22 9.48 25.26 -28.98
C GLN A 22 10.40 24.30 -29.72
N VAL A 23 11.45 23.88 -29.03
CA VAL A 23 12.33 22.82 -29.50
C VAL A 23 11.94 21.54 -28.77
N VAL A 24 11.47 20.56 -29.52
CA VAL A 24 11.16 19.23 -29.00
C VAL A 24 12.43 18.39 -29.08
N VAL A 25 12.79 17.78 -27.96
CA VAL A 25 13.94 16.87 -27.87
C VAL A 25 13.50 15.45 -28.20
N GLN A 26 14.41 14.65 -28.76
CA GLN A 26 14.20 13.24 -29.14
C GLN A 26 13.75 12.29 -28.01
N ASP A 27 13.83 12.73 -26.75
CA ASP A 27 13.41 11.93 -25.60
C ASP A 27 11.88 11.98 -25.45
N GLN A 28 11.22 10.88 -25.83
CA GLN A 28 9.79 10.72 -25.62
C GLN A 28 9.54 10.44 -24.15
N ASP A 29 8.77 11.32 -23.52
CA ASP A 29 8.42 11.20 -22.12
C ASP A 29 6.92 10.90 -22.01
N THR A 30 6.48 10.51 -20.83
CA THR A 30 5.06 10.28 -20.56
C THR A 30 4.71 10.96 -19.26
N ARG A 31 3.44 11.34 -19.10
CA ARG A 31 2.92 11.73 -17.79
C ARG A 31 2.42 10.50 -17.08
N CYS A 32 2.82 10.34 -15.83
CA CYS A 32 2.33 9.32 -14.91
C CYS A 32 1.58 10.00 -13.78
N LEU A 33 0.65 9.26 -13.17
CA LEU A 33 0.00 9.68 -11.93
C LEU A 33 0.85 9.26 -10.73
N PHE A 34 1.19 10.24 -9.91
CA PHE A 34 1.97 10.11 -8.69
C PHE A 34 1.04 10.25 -7.47
N LEU A 35 1.09 9.29 -6.55
CA LEU A 35 0.15 9.17 -5.44
C LEU A 35 0.88 8.87 -4.13
N HIS A 36 0.24 9.22 -3.01
CA HIS A 36 0.70 8.84 -1.68
C HIS A 36 0.53 7.33 -1.43
N GLU A 37 1.55 6.75 -0.82
CA GLU A 37 1.48 5.42 -0.21
C GLU A 37 0.53 5.45 0.99
N ARG A 38 -0.32 4.44 1.10
CA ARG A 38 -1.32 4.35 2.17
C ARG A 38 -1.00 3.19 3.09
N PRO A 39 -0.65 3.44 4.36
CA PRO A 39 -0.45 2.35 5.30
C PRO A 39 -1.77 1.62 5.58
N ILE A 40 -1.67 0.37 6.01
CA ILE A 40 -2.83 -0.42 6.41
C ILE A 40 -3.26 0.01 7.82
N GLU A 41 -4.40 0.66 7.95
CA GLU A 41 -4.89 1.14 9.25
C GLU A 41 -5.62 0.04 10.06
N ASN A 42 -6.24 -0.91 9.36
CA ASN A 42 -7.13 -1.91 9.99
C ASN A 42 -6.48 -3.29 10.05
N PHE A 43 -5.65 -3.53 11.07
CA PHE A 43 -5.02 -4.82 11.31
C PHE A 43 -5.99 -5.97 11.61
N LEU A 44 -7.24 -5.69 12.01
CA LEU A 44 -8.26 -6.74 12.20
C LEU A 44 -8.53 -7.55 10.93
N VAL A 45 -8.59 -6.87 9.78
CA VAL A 45 -8.75 -7.55 8.49
C VAL A 45 -7.52 -8.40 8.19
N LEU A 46 -6.33 -7.90 8.57
CA LEU A 46 -5.07 -8.61 8.41
C LEU A 46 -4.98 -9.88 9.27
N LEU A 47 -5.60 -9.91 10.46
CA LEU A 47 -5.67 -11.11 11.31
C LEU A 47 -6.53 -12.22 10.69
N SER A 48 -7.57 -11.88 9.93
CA SER A 48 -8.43 -12.88 9.28
C SER A 48 -7.88 -13.41 7.94
N ARG A 49 -6.97 -12.65 7.29
CA ARG A 49 -6.39 -12.97 5.98
C ARG A 49 -5.47 -14.21 5.86
N PRO A 50 -4.75 -14.68 6.89
CA PRO A 50 -3.80 -15.78 6.74
C PRO A 50 -4.47 -17.10 6.32
N PHE A 51 -5.76 -17.25 6.63
CA PHE A 51 -6.57 -18.39 6.27
C PHE A 51 -7.64 -18.00 5.25
N THR A 52 -7.89 -18.92 4.32
CA THR A 52 -8.99 -18.79 3.35
C THR A 52 -10.34 -18.97 4.05
N ASP A 53 -11.40 -18.47 3.43
CA ASP A 53 -12.77 -18.63 3.96
C ASP A 53 -13.13 -20.10 4.19
N LEU A 54 -12.63 -20.99 3.33
CA LEU A 54 -12.80 -22.45 3.48
C LEU A 54 -12.13 -22.99 4.75
N ALA A 55 -10.94 -22.50 5.10
CA ALA A 55 -10.26 -22.91 6.32
C ALA A 55 -11.02 -22.44 7.57
N TRP A 56 -11.58 -21.23 7.56
CA TRP A 56 -12.45 -20.74 8.62
C TRP A 56 -13.73 -21.57 8.77
N VAL A 57 -14.36 -21.93 7.64
CA VAL A 57 -15.52 -22.82 7.64
C VAL A 57 -15.17 -24.20 8.20
N LEU A 58 -14.00 -24.76 7.86
CA LEU A 58 -13.52 -26.01 8.42
C LEU A 58 -13.31 -25.92 9.94
N ILE A 59 -12.66 -24.86 10.44
CA ILE A 59 -12.48 -24.63 11.89
C ILE A 59 -13.84 -24.54 12.59
N ALA A 60 -14.77 -23.76 12.03
CA ALA A 60 -16.11 -23.63 12.57
C ALA A 60 -16.85 -24.98 12.57
N SER A 61 -16.71 -25.77 11.50
CA SER A 61 -17.33 -27.09 11.39
C SER A 61 -16.82 -28.08 12.45
N VAL A 62 -15.50 -28.09 12.72
CA VAL A 62 -14.89 -28.91 13.77
C VAL A 62 -15.38 -28.46 15.15
N ALA A 63 -15.47 -27.15 15.38
CA ALA A 63 -15.99 -26.61 16.64
C ALA A 63 -17.46 -27.01 16.88
N VAL A 64 -18.31 -26.90 15.87
CA VAL A 64 -19.71 -27.36 15.93
C VAL A 64 -19.77 -28.86 16.17
N LEU A 65 -18.95 -29.66 15.49
CA LEU A 65 -18.88 -31.10 15.71
C LEU A 65 -18.51 -31.45 17.16
N CYS A 66 -17.54 -30.75 17.76
CA CYS A 66 -17.21 -30.93 19.18
C CYS A 66 -18.37 -30.60 20.12
N LEU A 67 -19.15 -29.54 19.82
CA LEU A 67 -20.34 -29.17 20.60
C LEU A 67 -21.46 -30.21 20.45
N VAL A 68 -21.71 -30.67 19.22
CA VAL A 68 -22.70 -31.71 18.91
C VAL A 68 -22.32 -33.02 19.61
N LEU A 69 -21.06 -33.45 19.55
CA LEU A 69 -20.58 -34.65 20.25
C LEU A 69 -20.75 -34.53 21.77
N GLY A 70 -20.44 -33.35 22.35
CA GLY A 70 -20.67 -33.09 23.77
C GLY A 70 -22.15 -33.11 24.15
N HIS A 71 -23.03 -32.63 23.28
CA HIS A 71 -24.48 -32.56 23.53
C HIS A 71 -25.19 -33.91 23.36
N PHE A 72 -24.90 -34.67 22.30
CA PHE A 72 -25.57 -35.95 22.03
C PHE A 72 -25.00 -37.10 22.86
N TYR A 73 -23.70 -37.06 23.17
CA TYR A 73 -23.01 -38.14 23.86
C TYR A 73 -22.54 -37.72 25.26
N VAL A 74 -23.40 -37.07 26.05
CA VAL A 74 -23.12 -36.63 27.43
C VAL A 74 -22.55 -37.76 28.31
N LYS A 75 -22.97 -39.01 28.07
CA LYS A 75 -22.48 -40.19 28.80
C LYS A 75 -21.01 -40.53 28.50
N TYR A 76 -20.53 -40.23 27.29
CA TYR A 76 -19.15 -40.48 26.84
C TYR A 76 -18.27 -39.24 26.92
N PHE A 77 -18.87 -38.05 26.85
CA PHE A 77 -18.22 -36.75 26.91
C PHE A 77 -18.95 -35.84 27.90
N PRO A 78 -18.81 -36.07 29.21
CA PRO A 78 -19.47 -35.26 30.23
C PRO A 78 -18.95 -33.81 30.31
N ARG A 79 -17.94 -33.43 29.50
CA ARG A 79 -17.21 -32.17 29.61
C ARG A 79 -17.03 -31.49 28.26
N ASN A 80 -16.88 -30.18 28.29
CA ASN A 80 -16.66 -29.37 27.09
C ASN A 80 -15.26 -29.61 26.50
N LEU A 81 -15.21 -30.39 25.41
CA LEU A 81 -14.00 -30.73 24.67
C LEU A 81 -13.23 -29.50 24.15
N LEU A 82 -13.95 -28.49 23.67
CA LEU A 82 -13.34 -27.24 23.18
C LEU A 82 -12.61 -26.48 24.29
N LEU A 83 -13.23 -26.36 25.47
CA LEU A 83 -12.63 -25.64 26.59
C LEU A 83 -11.34 -26.33 27.05
N MET A 84 -11.34 -27.67 27.09
CA MET A 84 -10.16 -28.47 27.43
C MET A 84 -9.05 -28.38 26.38
N ALA A 85 -9.39 -28.18 25.11
CA ALA A 85 -8.41 -28.05 24.05
C ALA A 85 -7.74 -26.66 24.02
N PHE A 86 -8.49 -25.59 24.25
CA PHE A 86 -7.96 -24.22 24.24
C PHE A 86 -7.27 -23.81 25.54
N PHE A 87 -7.84 -24.19 26.70
CA PHE A 87 -7.35 -23.75 28.02
C PHE A 87 -6.58 -24.84 28.78
N GLY A 88 -6.40 -26.01 28.16
CA GLY A 88 -5.72 -27.14 28.77
C GLY A 88 -6.62 -27.99 29.67
N ILE A 89 -6.06 -29.09 30.16
CA ILE A 89 -6.79 -30.11 30.93
C ILE A 89 -6.69 -29.76 32.43
N PRO A 90 -7.80 -29.41 33.12
CA PRO A 90 -7.76 -29.04 34.54
C PRO A 90 -7.68 -30.26 35.50
N LEU A 91 -7.63 -31.48 34.96
CA LEU A 91 -7.62 -32.73 35.74
C LEU A 91 -6.45 -33.63 35.34
N PRO A 92 -5.94 -34.44 36.29
CA PRO A 92 -4.87 -35.38 35.99
C PRO A 92 -5.35 -36.46 35.00
N CYS A 93 -4.49 -36.77 34.03
CA CYS A 93 -4.81 -37.56 32.84
C CYS A 93 -5.49 -38.90 33.13
N HIS A 94 -5.21 -39.53 34.27
CA HIS A 94 -5.77 -40.82 34.66
C HIS A 94 -7.29 -40.81 34.88
N ARG A 95 -7.90 -39.65 35.17
CA ARG A 95 -9.36 -39.51 35.38
C ARG A 95 -10.16 -39.22 34.10
N LEU A 96 -9.51 -39.11 32.94
CA LEU A 96 -10.19 -38.92 31.66
C LEU A 96 -10.55 -40.26 31.02
N ALA A 97 -11.73 -40.34 30.40
CA ALA A 97 -12.16 -41.51 29.63
C ALA A 97 -11.22 -41.74 28.44
N ARG A 98 -11.02 -43.00 28.01
CA ARG A 98 -10.14 -43.32 26.87
C ARG A 98 -10.57 -42.62 25.58
N SER A 99 -11.87 -42.51 25.32
CA SER A 99 -12.43 -41.80 24.18
C SER A 99 -12.10 -40.30 24.21
N GLU A 100 -12.25 -39.65 25.36
CA GLU A 100 -11.88 -38.24 25.56
C GLU A 100 -10.40 -38.00 25.28
N ARG A 101 -9.52 -38.89 25.73
CA ARG A 101 -8.08 -38.74 25.51
C ARG A 101 -7.70 -38.79 24.04
N ILE A 102 -8.27 -39.74 23.29
CA ILE A 102 -7.99 -39.88 21.85
C ILE A 102 -8.51 -38.65 21.10
N VAL A 103 -9.74 -38.22 21.38
CA VAL A 103 -10.32 -37.03 20.73
C VAL A 103 -9.54 -35.76 21.06
N LEU A 104 -9.16 -35.56 22.34
CA LEU A 104 -8.35 -34.42 22.76
C LEU A 104 -6.95 -34.45 22.14
N LEU A 105 -6.33 -35.61 22.01
CA LEU A 105 -5.02 -35.74 21.36
C LEU A 105 -5.09 -35.33 19.89
N MET A 106 -6.11 -35.80 19.16
CA MET A 106 -6.31 -35.42 17.76
C MET A 106 -6.63 -33.92 17.62
N LEU A 107 -7.46 -33.37 18.51
CA LEU A 107 -7.80 -31.95 18.51
C LEU A 107 -6.60 -31.06 18.82
N ASN A 108 -5.76 -31.46 19.78
CA ASN A 108 -4.52 -30.74 20.10
C ASN A 108 -3.51 -30.80 18.95
N LEU A 109 -3.37 -31.94 18.28
CA LEU A 109 -2.51 -32.07 17.11
C LEU A 109 -3.00 -31.19 15.95
N LEU A 110 -4.31 -31.16 15.72
CA LEU A 110 -4.92 -30.27 14.73
C LEU A 110 -4.69 -28.80 15.08
N LEU A 111 -4.93 -28.40 16.33
CA LEU A 111 -4.70 -27.03 16.80
C LEU A 111 -3.24 -26.63 16.64
N LEU A 112 -2.29 -27.51 16.95
CA LEU A 112 -0.86 -27.26 16.79
C LEU A 112 -0.48 -27.01 15.32
N ILE A 113 -1.02 -27.82 14.41
CA ILE A 113 -0.77 -27.65 12.96
C ILE A 113 -1.40 -26.34 12.48
N LEU A 114 -2.64 -26.05 12.87
CA LEU A 114 -3.30 -24.79 12.50
C LEU A 114 -2.57 -23.57 13.07
N SER A 115 -2.19 -23.60 14.34
CA SER A 115 -1.51 -22.46 14.98
C SER A 115 -0.15 -22.20 14.36
N SER A 116 0.61 -23.26 14.05
CA SER A 116 1.92 -23.10 13.40
C SER A 116 1.77 -22.55 11.98
N ALA A 117 0.85 -23.10 11.18
CA ALA A 117 0.55 -22.59 9.84
C ALA A 117 0.06 -21.13 9.86
N TYR A 118 -0.84 -20.80 10.80
CA TYR A 118 -1.37 -19.45 10.97
C TYR A 118 -0.26 -18.46 11.31
N ILE A 119 0.58 -18.77 12.31
CA ILE A 119 1.66 -17.86 12.74
C ILE A 119 2.65 -17.64 11.60
N THR A 120 3.06 -18.69 10.88
CA THR A 120 3.97 -18.56 9.73
C THR A 120 3.39 -17.67 8.63
N LYS A 121 2.12 -17.88 8.27
CA LYS A 121 1.45 -17.07 7.23
C LYS A 121 1.22 -15.64 7.67
N MET A 122 0.85 -15.44 8.94
CA MET A 122 0.69 -14.12 9.50
C MET A 122 2.01 -13.35 9.48
N LEU A 123 3.12 -13.97 9.90
CA LEU A 123 4.45 -13.37 9.84
C LEU A 123 4.82 -13.00 8.40
N GLU A 124 4.63 -13.90 7.45
CA GLU A 124 4.85 -13.62 6.01
C GLU A 124 4.05 -12.40 5.52
N ILE A 125 2.78 -12.30 5.90
CA ILE A 125 1.91 -11.17 5.55
C ILE A 125 2.39 -9.88 6.21
N MET A 126 2.78 -9.91 7.50
CA MET A 126 3.29 -8.71 8.17
C MET A 126 4.63 -8.24 7.59
N TYR A 127 5.47 -9.17 7.13
CA TYR A 127 6.72 -8.80 6.45
C TYR A 127 6.49 -8.27 5.04
N SER A 128 5.47 -8.75 4.33
CA SER A 128 5.27 -8.43 2.91
C SER A 128 4.28 -7.29 2.62
N VAL A 129 3.30 -7.06 3.49
CA VAL A 129 2.19 -6.14 3.21
C VAL A 129 2.24 -4.92 4.13
N LYS A 130 2.91 -3.85 3.68
CA LYS A 130 3.03 -2.56 4.39
C LYS A 130 2.00 -1.52 3.95
N TYR A 131 1.56 -1.61 2.70
CA TYR A 131 0.68 -0.63 2.07
C TYR A 131 -0.62 -1.28 1.57
N LYS A 132 -1.66 -0.46 1.43
CA LYS A 132 -2.87 -0.86 0.70
C LYS A 132 -2.48 -1.20 -0.76
N PRO A 133 -3.21 -2.11 -1.42
CA PRO A 133 -2.92 -2.50 -2.80
C PRO A 133 -2.84 -1.28 -3.72
N HIS A 134 -1.74 -1.17 -4.48
CA HIS A 134 -1.55 -0.07 -5.42
C HIS A 134 -2.59 -0.11 -6.54
N ILE A 135 -3.07 1.06 -6.91
CA ILE A 135 -3.83 1.26 -8.14
C ILE A 135 -2.86 1.12 -9.31
N GLN A 136 -3.11 0.17 -10.21
CA GLN A 136 -2.17 -0.16 -11.29
C GLN A 136 -2.56 0.47 -12.62
N THR A 137 -3.85 0.74 -12.82
CA THR A 137 -4.40 1.23 -14.09
C THR A 137 -5.08 2.58 -13.96
N ILE A 138 -5.11 3.33 -15.07
CA ILE A 138 -5.84 4.59 -15.20
C ILE A 138 -7.34 4.38 -15.02
N ARG A 139 -7.85 3.20 -15.42
CA ARG A 139 -9.25 2.82 -15.24
C ARG A 139 -9.62 2.65 -13.76
N GLU A 140 -8.82 1.90 -13.01
CA GLU A 140 -9.00 1.76 -11.56
C GLU A 140 -8.91 3.11 -10.85
N PHE A 141 -7.97 3.96 -11.27
CA PHE A 141 -7.88 5.33 -10.76
C PHE A 141 -9.17 6.12 -10.98
N GLY A 142 -9.73 6.09 -12.20
CA GLY A 142 -11.00 6.76 -12.50
C GLY A 142 -12.19 6.26 -11.66
N GLN A 143 -12.17 4.99 -11.24
CA GLN A 143 -13.19 4.39 -10.36
C GLN A 143 -13.00 4.75 -8.89
N SER A 144 -11.77 5.04 -8.46
CA SER A 144 -11.45 5.42 -7.07
C SER A 144 -12.09 6.73 -6.64
N GLY A 145 -12.43 7.62 -7.58
CA GLY A 145 -13.01 8.93 -7.32
C GLY A 145 -12.05 9.95 -6.70
N MET A 146 -10.74 9.66 -6.69
CA MET A 146 -9.70 10.57 -6.23
C MET A 146 -9.60 11.84 -7.10
N VAL A 147 -9.10 12.91 -6.49
CA VAL A 147 -8.90 14.20 -7.15
C VAL A 147 -7.51 14.26 -7.76
N VAL A 148 -7.43 14.72 -9.01
CA VAL A 148 -6.15 15.01 -9.68
C VAL A 148 -5.81 16.48 -9.48
N TYR A 149 -4.67 16.75 -8.85
CA TYR A 149 -4.13 18.09 -8.68
C TYR A 149 -3.05 18.36 -9.72
N SER A 150 -3.17 19.46 -10.44
CA SER A 150 -2.11 19.92 -11.34
C SER A 150 -1.89 21.41 -11.16
N VAL A 151 -0.61 21.80 -11.20
CA VAL A 151 -0.16 23.19 -11.13
C VAL A 151 -0.47 23.93 -12.43
N TYR A 152 -0.60 23.22 -13.56
CA TYR A 152 -0.68 23.83 -14.89
C TYR A 152 -2.11 23.78 -15.43
N ALA A 153 -2.71 24.94 -15.68
CA ALA A 153 -4.07 25.03 -16.25
C ALA A 153 -4.22 24.28 -17.58
N ALA A 154 -3.22 24.35 -18.46
CA ALA A 154 -3.21 23.63 -19.73
C ALA A 154 -3.19 22.10 -19.57
N GLU A 155 -2.50 21.60 -18.54
CA GLU A 155 -2.48 20.16 -18.23
C GLU A 155 -3.84 19.71 -17.69
N ARG A 156 -4.49 20.53 -16.85
CA ARG A 156 -5.85 20.27 -16.37
C ARG A 156 -6.86 20.25 -17.51
N GLU A 157 -6.80 21.21 -18.42
CA GLU A 157 -7.67 21.25 -19.60
C GLU A 157 -7.48 20.00 -20.48
N GLN A 158 -6.23 19.61 -20.72
CA GLN A 158 -5.91 18.39 -21.47
C GLN A 158 -6.49 17.14 -20.77
N ILE A 159 -6.32 17.01 -19.45
CA ILE A 159 -6.88 15.88 -18.69
C ILE A 159 -8.41 15.90 -18.73
N GLN A 160 -9.04 17.06 -18.56
CA GLN A 160 -10.50 17.20 -18.59
C GLN A 160 -11.08 16.82 -19.95
N ASN A 161 -10.38 17.13 -21.04
CA ASN A 161 -10.81 16.77 -22.40
C ASN A 161 -10.78 15.26 -22.65
N VAL A 162 -9.79 14.55 -22.08
CA VAL A 162 -9.65 13.09 -22.25
C VAL A 162 -10.50 12.33 -21.23
N TYR A 163 -10.57 12.82 -20.00
CA TYR A 163 -11.23 12.18 -18.86
C TYR A 163 -12.25 13.14 -18.21
N PRO A 164 -13.40 13.39 -18.85
CA PRO A 164 -14.34 14.43 -18.39
C PRO A 164 -15.02 14.09 -17.04
N SER A 165 -15.03 12.82 -16.64
CA SER A 165 -15.62 12.37 -15.38
C SER A 165 -14.68 12.53 -14.17
N TRP A 166 -13.43 12.94 -14.39
CA TRP A 166 -12.45 13.07 -13.32
C TRP A 166 -12.62 14.38 -12.57
N ARG A 167 -12.28 14.37 -11.27
CA ARG A 167 -12.28 15.57 -10.43
C ARG A 167 -10.90 16.20 -10.51
N LEU A 168 -10.84 17.43 -11.00
CA LEU A 168 -9.61 18.22 -11.09
C LEU A 168 -9.62 19.35 -10.08
N ALA A 169 -8.50 19.59 -9.42
CA ALA A 169 -8.32 20.70 -8.50
C ALA A 169 -7.03 21.47 -8.79
N ASP A 170 -7.04 22.74 -8.39
CA ASP A 170 -5.86 23.60 -8.39
C ASP A 170 -4.98 23.31 -7.18
N VAL A 171 -3.66 23.33 -7.40
CA VAL A 171 -2.69 23.31 -6.31
C VAL A 171 -2.66 24.69 -5.64
N VAL A 172 -3.23 24.80 -4.44
CA VAL A 172 -3.27 26.05 -3.65
C VAL A 172 -1.88 26.45 -3.14
N SER A 173 -1.03 25.47 -2.85
CA SER A 173 0.40 25.67 -2.57
C SER A 173 1.19 24.41 -2.96
N SER A 174 2.38 24.58 -3.53
CA SER A 174 3.22 23.47 -4.03
C SER A 174 3.75 22.53 -2.94
N GLU A 175 3.49 22.82 -1.66
CA GLU A 175 4.18 22.19 -0.53
C GLU A 175 3.45 20.97 0.05
N THR A 176 2.17 20.76 -0.27
CA THR A 176 1.41 19.62 0.26
C THR A 176 0.46 19.05 -0.79
N ILE A 177 0.83 17.91 -1.36
CA ILE A 177 -0.11 17.06 -2.10
C ILE A 177 -1.02 16.42 -1.03
N PRO A 178 -2.36 16.52 -1.16
CA PRO A 178 -3.27 15.84 -0.23
C PRO A 178 -3.12 14.31 -0.30
N GLU A 179 -3.26 13.62 0.83
CA GLU A 179 -3.11 12.14 0.91
C GLU A 179 -4.07 11.36 -0.01
N ASP A 180 -5.27 11.90 -0.25
CA ASP A 180 -6.30 11.31 -1.12
C ASP A 180 -6.29 11.90 -2.54
N SER A 181 -5.10 12.12 -3.08
CA SER A 181 -4.97 12.76 -4.38
C SER A 181 -3.84 12.22 -5.24
N ALA A 182 -3.93 12.52 -6.53
CA ALA A 182 -2.89 12.21 -7.50
C ALA A 182 -2.38 13.48 -8.18
N MET A 183 -1.09 13.48 -8.49
CA MET A 183 -0.44 14.55 -9.25
C MET A 183 0.11 13.99 -10.56
N PRO A 184 -0.17 14.61 -11.73
CA PRO A 184 0.47 14.25 -12.97
C PRO A 184 1.89 14.81 -13.00
N ILE A 185 2.84 13.96 -13.32
CA ILE A 185 4.27 14.31 -13.36
C ILE A 185 4.96 13.41 -14.39
N ARG A 186 6.08 13.88 -14.93
CA ARG A 186 6.88 13.16 -15.91
C ARG A 186 7.35 11.82 -15.34
N CYS A 187 7.10 10.73 -16.05
CA CYS A 187 7.43 9.38 -15.57
C CYS A 187 8.93 9.24 -15.30
N VAL A 188 9.79 9.83 -16.15
CA VAL A 188 11.25 9.84 -15.94
C VAL A 188 11.64 10.47 -14.60
N VAL A 189 10.99 11.58 -14.23
CA VAL A 189 11.25 12.27 -12.94
C VAL A 189 10.74 11.43 -11.77
N VAL A 190 9.57 10.82 -11.92
CA VAL A 190 8.99 9.97 -10.87
C VAL A 190 9.83 8.74 -10.62
N GLU A 191 10.27 8.03 -11.66
CA GLU A 191 11.10 6.84 -11.50
C GLU A 191 12.39 7.14 -10.74
N LEU A 192 12.99 8.29 -11.03
CA LEU A 192 14.17 8.78 -10.33
C LEU A 192 13.86 9.09 -8.86
N TYR A 193 12.74 9.78 -8.60
CA TYR A 193 12.32 10.12 -7.24
C TYR A 193 11.98 8.88 -6.41
N LEU A 194 11.21 7.93 -6.96
CA LEU A 194 10.75 6.72 -6.27
C LEU A 194 11.88 5.81 -5.80
N GLN A 195 13.00 5.80 -6.53
CA GLN A 195 14.19 5.02 -6.19
C GLN A 195 15.18 5.80 -5.32
N SER A 196 14.89 7.07 -5.04
CA SER A 196 15.75 7.92 -4.24
C SER A 196 15.38 7.90 -2.77
N ARG A 197 16.38 8.24 -1.94
CA ARG A 197 16.21 8.55 -0.51
C ARG A 197 15.19 9.65 -0.21
N PHE A 198 14.81 10.47 -1.20
CA PHE A 198 13.82 11.54 -1.02
C PHE A 198 12.38 11.01 -0.90
N ASN A 199 12.10 9.81 -1.41
CA ASN A 199 10.79 9.16 -1.28
C ASN A 199 10.60 8.49 0.09
N LEU A 200 11.57 8.62 1.01
CA LEU A 200 11.44 8.10 2.37
C LEU A 200 10.96 9.17 3.33
N ASP A 201 10.16 8.73 4.29
CA ASP A 201 9.82 9.50 5.46
C ASP A 201 10.96 9.52 6.46
N PRO A 202 11.44 10.70 6.90
CA PRO A 202 12.58 10.78 7.81
C PRO A 202 12.27 10.26 9.21
N HIS A 203 11.00 10.13 9.59
CA HIS A 203 10.59 9.66 10.91
C HIS A 203 10.19 8.18 10.90
N THR A 204 9.46 7.77 9.86
CA THR A 204 8.91 6.40 9.77
C THR A 204 9.71 5.49 8.85
N GLU A 205 10.65 6.05 8.09
CA GLU A 205 11.46 5.35 7.06
C GLU A 205 10.60 4.58 6.04
N MET A 206 9.33 4.97 5.92
CA MET A 206 8.40 4.40 4.95
C MET A 206 8.49 5.16 3.63
N ARG A 207 8.16 4.47 2.54
CA ARG A 207 7.97 5.13 1.26
C ARG A 207 6.73 6.01 1.34
N LYS A 208 6.85 7.24 0.86
CA LYS A 208 5.78 8.23 0.86
C LYS A 208 4.88 8.13 -0.36
N PHE A 209 5.43 7.73 -1.50
CA PHE A 209 4.75 7.80 -2.77
C PHE A 209 5.00 6.58 -3.65
N TYR A 210 4.05 6.33 -4.55
CA TYR A 210 4.13 5.37 -5.64
C TYR A 210 3.55 5.97 -6.93
N VAL A 211 3.70 5.25 -8.04
CA VAL A 211 3.23 5.67 -9.37
C VAL A 211 2.28 4.65 -9.96
N VAL A 212 1.23 5.12 -10.64
CA VAL A 212 0.39 4.25 -11.48
C VAL A 212 1.23 3.81 -12.67
N ARG A 213 1.31 2.50 -12.91
CA ARG A 213 2.18 1.91 -13.93
C ARG A 213 1.79 2.31 -15.35
N GLU A 214 0.50 2.53 -15.59
CA GLU A 214 -0.02 2.96 -16.88
C GLU A 214 0.17 4.49 -17.07
N PRO A 215 0.77 4.94 -18.18
CA PRO A 215 0.96 6.35 -18.45
C PRO A 215 -0.39 7.03 -18.74
N LEU A 216 -0.54 8.24 -18.24
CA LEU A 216 -1.74 9.07 -18.39
C LEU A 216 -1.88 9.61 -19.83
N PHE A 217 -0.79 10.13 -20.39
CA PHE A 217 -0.68 10.52 -21.80
C PHE A 217 0.79 10.74 -22.21
N TRP A 218 1.03 10.76 -23.52
CA TRP A 218 2.33 11.08 -24.11
C TRP A 218 2.67 12.56 -23.93
N ASP A 219 3.91 12.83 -23.53
CA ASP A 219 4.46 14.17 -23.42
C ASP A 219 5.81 14.21 -24.16
N ALA A 220 6.33 15.41 -24.39
CA ALA A 220 7.67 15.55 -24.93
C ALA A 220 8.48 16.49 -24.05
N ILE A 221 9.78 16.24 -23.95
CA ILE A 221 10.68 17.20 -23.34
C ILE A 221 10.82 18.37 -24.32
N THR A 222 10.41 19.55 -23.87
CA THR A 222 10.42 20.76 -24.69
C THR A 222 11.23 21.86 -24.02
N HIS A 223 12.01 22.56 -24.83
CA HIS A 223 12.73 23.77 -24.45
C HIS A 223 12.08 24.95 -25.17
N SER A 224 11.81 26.02 -24.42
CA SER A 224 11.18 27.22 -24.95
C SER A 224 12.23 28.31 -25.14
N PHE A 225 12.39 28.77 -26.37
CA PHE A 225 13.31 29.85 -26.77
C PHE A 225 12.52 31.10 -27.16
N ALA A 226 13.09 32.29 -26.95
CA ALA A 226 12.59 33.49 -27.59
C ALA A 226 12.70 33.36 -29.12
N LYS A 227 11.70 33.82 -29.88
CA LYS A 227 11.65 33.66 -31.34
C LYS A 227 12.82 34.33 -32.07
N SER A 228 13.40 35.38 -31.48
CA SER A 228 14.56 36.10 -32.00
C SER A 228 15.90 35.46 -31.64
N ASN A 229 15.92 34.36 -30.89
CA ASN A 229 17.16 33.78 -30.40
C ASN A 229 17.93 33.06 -31.54
N PRO A 230 19.14 33.52 -31.92
CA PRO A 230 19.90 32.92 -33.01
C PRO A 230 20.52 31.56 -32.66
N LEU A 231 20.49 31.16 -31.39
CA LEU A 231 21.16 29.94 -30.91
C LEU A 231 20.29 28.68 -31.03
N VAL A 232 19.03 28.80 -31.44
CA VAL A 232 18.08 27.67 -31.50
C VAL A 232 18.62 26.53 -32.36
N GLU A 233 19.08 26.83 -33.58
CA GLU A 233 19.58 25.82 -34.50
C GLU A 233 20.85 25.14 -33.96
N ARG A 234 21.78 25.95 -33.43
CA ARG A 234 23.01 25.44 -32.84
C ARG A 234 22.75 24.59 -31.59
N PHE A 235 21.74 24.95 -30.80
CA PHE A 235 21.30 24.16 -29.66
C PHE A 235 20.82 22.78 -30.09
N VAL A 236 19.94 22.70 -31.10
CA VAL A 236 19.44 21.41 -31.63
C VAL A 236 20.61 20.54 -32.08
N GLN A 237 21.53 21.08 -32.88
CA GLN A 237 22.70 20.32 -33.36
C GLN A 237 23.59 19.80 -32.22
N VAL A 238 23.81 20.60 -31.17
CA VAL A 238 24.60 20.18 -30.01
C VAL A 238 23.85 19.13 -29.21
N TRP A 239 22.55 19.34 -28.99
CA TRP A 239 21.71 18.42 -28.25
C TRP A 239 21.66 17.04 -28.90
N ASP A 240 21.46 16.99 -30.22
CA ASP A 240 21.43 15.73 -30.99
C ASP A 240 22.77 15.01 -30.86
N ARG A 241 23.89 15.71 -30.99
CA ARG A 241 25.23 15.12 -30.78
C ARG A 241 25.43 14.56 -29.37
N LEU A 242 24.96 15.27 -28.34
CA LEU A 242 25.04 14.80 -26.96
C LEU A 242 24.20 13.54 -26.73
N TYR A 243 23.02 13.49 -27.35
CA TYR A 243 22.09 12.37 -27.26
C TYR A 243 22.60 11.15 -28.03
N GLU A 244 23.05 11.34 -29.28
CA GLU A 244 23.65 10.29 -30.12
C GLU A 244 24.94 9.73 -29.52
N ALA A 245 25.75 10.57 -28.88
CA ALA A 245 26.96 10.15 -28.19
C ALA A 245 26.69 9.40 -26.87
N GLY A 246 25.44 9.28 -26.44
CA GLY A 246 25.09 8.59 -25.19
C GLY A 246 25.37 9.38 -23.92
N ILE A 247 25.75 10.67 -24.02
CA ILE A 247 26.20 11.48 -22.88
C ILE A 247 25.03 11.75 -21.92
N VAL A 248 23.86 12.10 -22.46
CA VAL A 248 22.65 12.37 -21.66
C VAL A 248 22.25 11.13 -20.87
N GLN A 249 22.22 9.96 -21.52
CA GLN A 249 21.85 8.68 -20.91
C GLN A 249 22.85 8.27 -19.83
N ARG A 250 24.15 8.55 -20.04
CA ARG A 250 25.18 8.34 -19.02
C ARG A 250 24.97 9.23 -17.80
N LEU A 251 24.74 10.53 -17.99
CA LEU A 251 24.50 11.48 -16.90
C LEU A 251 23.26 11.11 -16.08
N VAL A 252 22.16 10.75 -16.74
CA VAL A 252 20.94 10.27 -16.06
C VAL A 252 21.22 9.01 -15.24
N ARG A 253 21.99 8.07 -15.78
CA ARG A 253 22.37 6.84 -15.08
C ARG A 253 23.27 7.11 -13.87
N GLU A 254 24.25 7.99 -14.01
CA GLU A 254 25.14 8.38 -12.92
C GLU A 254 24.35 9.07 -11.80
N PHE A 255 23.49 10.04 -12.15
CA PHE A 255 22.61 10.70 -11.18
C PHE A 255 21.68 9.73 -10.46
N LYS A 256 21.10 8.77 -11.19
CA LYS A 256 20.25 7.72 -10.65
C LYS A 256 21.01 6.83 -9.66
N ASN A 257 22.23 6.43 -9.99
CA ASN A 257 23.05 5.57 -9.14
C ASN A 257 23.50 6.29 -7.87
N GLU A 258 23.95 7.54 -7.97
CA GLU A 258 24.40 8.35 -6.82
C GLU A 258 23.27 8.60 -5.81
N ASN A 259 22.05 8.79 -6.30
CA ASN A 259 20.89 9.07 -5.46
C ASN A 259 20.04 7.85 -5.13
N ARG A 260 20.45 6.65 -5.59
CA ARG A 260 19.74 5.42 -5.31
C ARG A 260 19.80 5.13 -3.81
N ASP A 261 18.65 4.82 -3.24
CA ASP A 261 18.61 4.26 -1.89
C ASP A 261 19.03 2.78 -1.95
N GLU A 262 20.23 2.49 -1.43
CA GLU A 262 20.79 1.13 -1.34
C GLU A 262 20.31 0.38 -0.09
N ARG A 263 19.51 1.03 0.78
CA ARG A 263 18.97 0.36 1.96
C ARG A 263 18.08 -0.80 1.54
N ASN A 264 18.39 -1.98 2.07
CA ASN A 264 17.56 -3.16 1.90
C ASN A 264 16.18 -2.85 2.49
N VAL A 265 15.15 -2.87 1.64
CA VAL A 265 13.71 -2.78 1.98
C VAL A 265 13.29 -3.78 3.09
N PHE A 266 14.18 -4.72 3.42
CA PHE A 266 14.00 -5.82 4.36
C PHE A 266 14.19 -5.46 5.85
N VAL A 267 14.78 -4.30 6.21
CA VAL A 267 15.21 -4.04 7.60
C VAL A 267 14.17 -3.30 8.47
N ASP A 268 13.21 -2.59 7.88
CA ASP A 268 12.40 -1.61 8.66
C ASP A 268 11.02 -2.11 9.12
N SER A 269 10.82 -3.44 9.17
CA SER A 269 9.57 -4.06 9.60
C SER A 269 9.57 -4.37 11.10
N LEU A 270 9.71 -3.35 11.94
CA LEU A 270 9.42 -3.48 13.37
C LEU A 270 7.94 -3.17 13.58
N LEU A 271 7.17 -4.21 13.90
CA LEU A 271 5.77 -4.12 14.29
C LEU A 271 5.64 -3.05 15.39
N GLN A 272 4.85 -2.02 15.16
CA GLN A 272 4.68 -0.97 16.16
C GLN A 272 3.63 -1.41 17.18
N PHE A 273 3.72 -0.89 18.41
CA PHE A 273 2.73 -1.19 19.45
C PHE A 273 1.31 -0.78 19.04
N ASN A 274 1.18 0.28 18.23
CA ASN A 274 -0.09 0.71 17.67
C ASN A 274 -0.77 -0.38 16.84
N ASP A 275 0.00 -1.21 16.13
CA ASP A 275 -0.53 -2.30 15.30
C ASP A 275 -1.14 -3.42 16.17
N LEU A 276 -0.70 -3.53 17.43
CA LEU A 276 -1.17 -4.52 18.40
C LEU A 276 -2.40 -4.07 19.20
N ILE A 277 -2.80 -2.79 19.10
CA ILE A 277 -3.85 -2.22 19.94
C ILE A 277 -5.20 -2.94 19.77
N LEU A 278 -5.49 -3.42 18.57
CA LEU A 278 -6.72 -4.15 18.27
C LEU A 278 -6.77 -5.52 18.95
N MET A 279 -5.62 -6.18 19.15
CA MET A 279 -5.56 -7.43 19.94
C MET A 279 -5.89 -7.16 21.41
N TRP A 280 -5.39 -6.03 21.96
CA TRP A 280 -5.72 -5.62 23.32
C TRP A 280 -7.21 -5.32 23.50
N TRP A 281 -7.86 -4.72 22.50
CA TRP A 281 -9.31 -4.53 22.52
C TRP A 281 -10.07 -5.86 22.57
N ILE A 282 -9.68 -6.86 21.77
CA ILE A 282 -10.31 -8.19 21.79
C ILE A 282 -10.18 -8.83 23.18
N LEU A 283 -9.00 -8.74 23.80
CA LEU A 283 -8.76 -9.23 25.16
C LEU A 283 -9.64 -8.51 26.19
N ALA A 284 -9.72 -7.18 26.11
CA ALA A 284 -10.54 -6.36 27.01
C ALA A 284 -12.04 -6.69 26.90
N TYR A 285 -12.55 -6.84 25.67
CA TYR A 285 -13.93 -7.26 25.42
C TYR A 285 -14.20 -8.67 25.93
N GLY A 286 -13.29 -9.62 25.68
CA GLY A 286 -13.39 -11.00 26.17
C GLY A 286 -13.43 -11.06 27.70
N PHE A 287 -12.57 -10.30 28.36
CA PHE A 287 -12.55 -10.20 29.82
C PHE A 287 -13.83 -9.59 30.38
N GLY A 288 -14.29 -8.48 29.80
CA GLY A 288 -15.53 -7.81 30.20
C GLY A 288 -16.78 -8.69 30.01
N ALA A 289 -16.84 -9.47 28.93
CA ALA A 289 -17.92 -10.43 28.69
C ALA A 289 -17.91 -11.57 29.72
N SER A 290 -16.73 -12.11 30.04
CA SER A 290 -16.57 -13.16 31.06
C SER A 290 -17.04 -12.68 32.45
N ALA A 291 -16.68 -11.46 32.84
CA ALA A 291 -17.11 -10.86 34.11
C ALA A 291 -18.64 -10.76 34.21
N LYS A 292 -19.34 -10.39 33.13
CA LYS A 292 -20.81 -10.34 33.11
C LYS A 292 -21.48 -11.71 33.26
N VAL A 293 -20.84 -12.78 32.76
CA VAL A 293 -21.37 -14.15 32.88
C VAL A 293 -21.25 -14.65 34.32
N GLN A 294 -20.18 -14.30 35.05
CA GLN A 294 -20.03 -14.67 36.46
C GLN A 294 -21.00 -13.95 37.40
N VAL A 295 -21.52 -12.78 37.00
CA VAL A 295 -22.41 -11.93 37.83
C VAL A 295 -23.89 -12.29 37.69
N LYS A 296 -24.28 -13.38 37.00
CA LYS A 296 -25.63 -13.96 37.13
C LYS A 296 -25.64 -14.97 38.30
N PRO A 297 -25.99 -14.57 39.54
CA PRO A 297 -26.21 -15.53 40.61
C PRO A 297 -27.36 -16.46 40.20
N ALA A 298 -27.12 -17.76 40.31
CA ALA A 298 -28.16 -18.77 40.28
C ALA A 298 -29.18 -18.41 41.36
N LYS A 299 -30.41 -18.06 40.96
CA LYS A 299 -31.55 -18.05 41.87
C LYS A 299 -31.76 -19.51 42.30
N TYR A 300 -31.30 -19.85 43.49
CA TYR A 300 -31.78 -21.01 44.22
C TYR A 300 -33.28 -20.78 44.46
N HIS A 301 -34.12 -21.61 43.84
CA HIS A 301 -35.50 -21.78 44.26
C HIS A 301 -35.47 -22.68 45.49
N GLU A 302 -35.91 -22.13 46.63
CA GLU A 302 -36.35 -22.88 47.81
C GLU A 302 -37.51 -23.82 47.48
#